data_AF-A0A146GGT3-F1
#
_entry.id   AF-A0A146GGT3-F1
#
_cell.length_a   1.000
_cell.length_b   1.000
_cell.length_c   1.000
_cell.angle_alpha   90.00
_cell.angle_beta   90.00
_cell.angle_gamma   90.00
#
_symmetry.space_group_name_H-M   'P 1'
#
loop_
_entity.id
_entity.type
_entity.pdbx_description
1 polymer ?
#
loop_
_entity_poly.entity_id
_entity_poly.type
_entity_poly.pdbx_seq_one_letter_code
_entity_poly.pdbx_strand_id
1 'polypeptide(L)'
;MSDDSATISFRSVDDMTAKMRAILEALGFTVTPPGAKWMKPVELGREYGVTTAAMTKALHDPCCPHCDKQTGQSGRINKISPNHELRKWLAARFTK
;
A
#
# COMPACT_ATOMS: atom_id res chain seq x y z
N MET A 1 12.57 5.67 -33.56
CA MET A 1 11.94 5.66 -32.22
C MET A 1 12.06 7.08 -31.72
N SER A 2 10.94 7.75 -31.42
CA SER A 2 11.00 9.08 -30.82
C SER A 2 11.36 8.90 -29.35
N ASP A 3 12.42 9.54 -28.90
CA ASP A 3 12.73 9.63 -27.47
C ASP A 3 11.73 10.60 -26.83
N ASP A 4 10.59 10.06 -26.40
CA ASP A 4 9.61 10.79 -25.61
C ASP A 4 10.23 11.13 -24.26
N SER A 5 10.73 12.35 -24.13
CA SER A 5 11.29 12.90 -22.90
C SER A 5 10.32 13.90 -22.28
N ALA A 6 10.11 13.79 -20.96
CA ALA A 6 9.33 14.73 -20.18
C ALA A 6 10.25 15.48 -19.21
N THR A 7 10.19 16.82 -19.23
CA THR A 7 10.96 17.66 -18.30
C THR A 7 10.06 18.07 -17.13
N ILE A 8 10.53 17.88 -15.89
CA ILE A 8 9.80 18.26 -14.68
C ILE A 8 10.54 19.43 -14.01
N SER A 9 9.87 20.58 -13.90
CA SER A 9 10.37 21.71 -13.11
C SER A 9 9.94 21.61 -11.65
N PHE A 10 10.89 21.77 -10.73
CA PHE A 10 10.69 21.72 -9.29
C PHE A 10 11.49 22.81 -8.57
N ARG A 11 11.03 23.21 -7.39
CA ARG A 11 11.62 24.30 -6.59
C ARG A 11 12.51 23.83 -5.44
N SER A 12 12.40 22.56 -5.05
CA SER A 12 13.17 21.92 -3.99
C SER A 12 13.16 20.40 -4.15
N VAL A 13 13.98 19.68 -3.38
CA VAL A 13 13.99 18.20 -3.36
C VAL A 13 12.65 17.63 -2.90
N ASP A 14 11.98 18.28 -1.96
CA ASP A 14 10.66 17.85 -1.46
C ASP A 14 9.58 18.04 -2.53
N ASP A 15 9.59 19.17 -3.24
CA ASP A 15 8.68 19.44 -4.36
C ASP A 15 8.93 18.46 -5.52
N MET A 16 10.19 18.14 -5.81
CA MET A 16 10.55 17.10 -6.77
C MET A 16 9.97 15.74 -6.38
N THR A 17 10.16 15.34 -5.11
CA THR A 17 9.69 14.04 -4.59
C THR A 17 8.17 13.94 -4.67
N ALA A 18 7.46 15.01 -4.29
CA ALA A 18 6.00 15.07 -4.37
C ALA A 18 5.49 14.97 -5.82
N LYS A 19 6.11 15.70 -6.76
CA LYS A 19 5.76 15.65 -8.19
C LYS A 19 6.03 14.28 -8.80
N MET A 20 7.20 13.68 -8.53
CA MET A 20 7.52 12.33 -9.00
C MET A 20 6.54 11.30 -8.46
N ARG A 21 6.18 11.40 -7.17
CA ARG A 21 5.19 10.51 -6.56
C ARG A 21 3.84 10.61 -7.29
N ALA A 22 3.35 11.83 -7.52
CA ALA A 22 2.10 12.05 -8.21
C ALA A 22 2.10 11.48 -9.65
N ILE A 23 3.20 11.63 -10.39
CA ILE A 23 3.34 11.08 -11.74
C ILE A 23 3.32 9.54 -11.71
N LEU A 24 4.10 8.94 -10.81
CA LEU A 24 4.15 7.49 -10.67
C LEU A 24 2.78 6.91 -10.27
N GLU A 25 2.10 7.54 -9.33
CA GLU A 25 0.75 7.14 -8.92
C GLU A 25 -0.27 7.28 -10.06
N ALA A 26 -0.20 8.36 -10.86
CA ALA A 26 -1.05 8.56 -12.03
C ALA A 26 -0.82 7.49 -13.13
N LEU A 27 0.41 6.97 -13.23
CA LEU A 27 0.77 5.85 -14.10
C LEU A 27 0.44 4.48 -13.48
N GLY A 28 -0.15 4.44 -12.29
CA GLY A 28 -0.55 3.21 -11.61
C GLY A 28 0.56 2.52 -10.81
N PHE A 29 1.72 3.18 -10.60
CA PHE A 29 2.77 2.68 -9.73
C PHE A 29 2.46 3.02 -8.26
N THR A 30 2.76 2.08 -7.37
CA THR A 30 2.73 2.32 -5.92
C THR A 30 4.10 2.79 -5.45
N VAL A 31 4.20 4.02 -4.97
CA VAL A 31 5.44 4.58 -4.43
C VAL A 31 5.64 4.15 -2.99
N THR A 32 6.73 3.42 -2.73
CA THR A 32 6.99 2.84 -1.42
C THR A 32 7.94 3.72 -0.60
N PRO A 33 7.63 4.03 0.67
CA PRO A 33 8.58 4.70 1.54
C PRO A 33 9.82 3.81 1.76
N PRO A 34 11.04 4.38 1.80
CA PRO A 34 12.22 3.64 2.21
C PRO A 34 12.04 3.11 3.65
N GLY A 35 12.34 1.84 3.86
CA GLY A 35 12.17 1.18 5.16
C GLY A 35 10.75 0.66 5.47
N ALA A 36 9.79 0.84 4.57
CA ALA A 36 8.45 0.27 4.76
C ALA A 36 8.50 -1.27 4.83
N LYS A 37 8.00 -1.84 5.92
CA LYS A 37 7.94 -3.30 6.11
C LYS A 37 6.74 -3.87 5.35
N TRP A 38 6.98 -4.23 4.10
CA TRP A 38 5.99 -4.90 3.26
C TRP A 38 5.82 -6.35 3.67
N MET A 39 4.57 -6.79 3.83
CA MET A 39 4.23 -8.18 4.12
C MET A 39 3.01 -8.64 3.33
N LYS A 40 2.93 -9.94 3.08
CA LYS A 40 1.80 -10.58 2.40
C LYS A 40 0.60 -10.65 3.35
N PRO A 41 -0.65 -10.65 2.84
CA PRO A 41 -1.84 -10.86 3.68
C PRO A 41 -1.79 -12.14 4.53
N VAL A 42 -1.15 -13.20 4.04
CA VAL A 42 -0.96 -14.45 4.81
C VAL A 42 -0.03 -14.26 6.02
N GLU A 43 1.03 -13.45 5.89
CA GLU A 43 1.96 -13.18 6.98
C GLU A 43 1.29 -12.32 8.04
N LEU A 44 0.54 -11.29 7.61
CA LEU A 44 -0.24 -10.47 8.52
C LEU A 44 -1.34 -11.30 9.21
N GLY A 45 -2.02 -12.19 8.47
CA GLY A 45 -3.02 -13.10 9.02
C GLY A 45 -2.46 -13.99 10.13
N ARG A 46 -1.23 -14.49 9.98
CA ARG A 46 -0.55 -15.28 11.02
C ARG A 46 -0.33 -14.50 12.31
N GLU A 47 -0.04 -13.19 12.24
CA GLU A 47 0.12 -12.34 13.44
C GLU A 47 -1.15 -12.27 14.29
N TYR A 48 -2.33 -12.42 13.67
CA TYR A 48 -3.64 -12.39 14.35
C TYR A 48 -4.30 -13.78 14.45
N GLY A 49 -3.60 -14.85 14.06
CA GLY A 49 -4.16 -16.21 14.10
C GLY A 49 -5.34 -16.45 13.13
N VAL A 50 -5.43 -15.70 12.03
CA VAL A 50 -6.54 -15.79 11.06
C VAL A 50 -6.09 -16.32 9.70
N THR A 51 -7.03 -16.90 8.95
CA THR A 51 -6.76 -17.39 7.59
C THR A 51 -6.51 -16.23 6.62
N THR A 52 -5.76 -16.49 5.55
CA THR A 52 -5.53 -15.51 4.48
C THR A 52 -6.83 -15.00 3.88
N ALA A 53 -7.87 -15.83 3.77
CA ALA A 53 -9.17 -15.45 3.25
C ALA A 53 -9.89 -14.44 4.17
N ALA A 54 -9.88 -14.70 5.49
CA ALA A 54 -10.44 -13.78 6.48
C ALA A 54 -9.70 -12.44 6.50
N MET A 55 -8.36 -12.48 6.44
CA MET A 55 -7.54 -11.27 6.36
C MET A 55 -7.82 -10.48 5.07
N THR A 56 -7.87 -11.15 3.92
CA THR A 56 -8.19 -10.51 2.63
C THR A 56 -9.58 -9.86 2.68
N LYS A 57 -10.58 -10.55 3.22
CA LYS A 57 -11.93 -9.98 3.39
C LYS A 57 -11.93 -8.73 4.27
N ALA A 58 -11.16 -8.72 5.36
CA ALA A 58 -11.04 -7.55 6.23
C ALA A 58 -10.37 -6.36 5.52
N LEU A 59 -9.37 -6.59 4.68
CA LEU A 59 -8.68 -5.54 3.93
C LEU A 59 -9.50 -4.93 2.78
N HIS A 60 -10.55 -5.61 2.35
CA HIS A 60 -11.54 -5.10 1.39
C HIS A 60 -12.76 -4.46 2.07
N ASP A 61 -12.81 -4.44 3.41
CA ASP A 61 -13.89 -3.81 4.17
C ASP A 61 -13.87 -2.29 3.95
N PRO A 62 -15.01 -1.63 3.65
CA PRO A 62 -15.06 -0.18 3.50
C PRO A 62 -14.58 0.60 4.72
N CYS A 63 -14.67 0.01 5.92
CA CYS A 63 -14.20 0.61 7.16
C CYS A 63 -12.72 0.31 7.46
N CYS A 64 -12.01 -0.40 6.57
CA CYS A 64 -10.57 -0.67 6.73
C CYS A 64 -9.79 0.65 6.69
N PRO A 65 -8.95 0.96 7.70
CA PRO A 65 -8.10 2.14 7.67
C PRO A 65 -7.22 2.17 6.42
N HIS A 66 -6.94 3.38 5.94
CA HIS A 66 -6.04 3.57 4.81
C HIS A 66 -4.64 3.03 5.15
N CYS A 67 -4.05 2.28 4.22
CA CYS A 67 -2.70 1.76 4.30
C CYS A 67 -2.11 1.58 2.90
N ASP A 68 -0.79 1.61 2.79
CA ASP A 68 -0.13 1.34 1.52
C ASP A 68 -0.30 -0.14 1.15
N LYS A 69 -0.78 -0.39 -0.06
CA LYS A 69 -1.03 -1.74 -0.58
C LYS A 69 -0.57 -1.85 -2.02
N GLN A 70 0.00 -3.00 -2.36
CA GLN A 70 0.34 -3.38 -3.73
C GLN A 70 -0.70 -4.36 -4.25
N THR A 71 -1.44 -3.96 -5.26
CA THR A 71 -2.42 -4.81 -5.95
C THR A 71 -1.84 -5.36 -7.25
N GLY A 72 -2.02 -6.66 -7.49
CA GLY A 72 -1.70 -7.25 -8.78
C GLY A 72 -2.73 -6.87 -9.86
N GLN A 73 -2.46 -7.26 -11.10
CA GLN A 73 -3.37 -7.02 -12.24
C GLN A 73 -4.80 -7.57 -12.03
N SER A 74 -4.95 -8.59 -11.18
CA SER A 74 -6.26 -9.15 -10.82
C SER A 74 -7.03 -8.33 -9.77
N GLY A 75 -6.50 -7.20 -9.31
CA GLY A 75 -7.05 -6.41 -8.20
C GLY A 75 -6.78 -7.01 -6.81
N ARG A 76 -6.14 -8.18 -6.74
CA ARG A 76 -5.79 -8.84 -5.48
C ARG A 76 -4.65 -8.11 -4.77
N ILE A 77 -4.80 -7.89 -3.47
CA ILE A 77 -3.74 -7.35 -2.61
C ILE A 77 -2.64 -8.42 -2.45
N ASN A 78 -1.43 -8.11 -2.91
CA ASN A 78 -0.25 -8.96 -2.85
C ASN A 78 0.63 -8.65 -1.64
N LYS A 79 0.84 -7.36 -1.36
CA LYS A 79 1.62 -6.87 -0.22
C LYS A 79 0.95 -5.66 0.41
N ILE A 80 1.18 -5.48 1.70
CA ILE A 80 0.64 -4.41 2.52
C ILE A 80 1.79 -3.88 3.37
N SER A 81 1.83 -2.57 3.58
CA SER A 81 2.64 -1.93 4.61
C SER A 81 1.72 -1.54 5.77
N PRO A 82 1.54 -2.40 6.80
CA PRO A 82 0.60 -2.13 7.87
C PRO A 82 1.10 -1.01 8.78
N ASN A 83 0.28 0.05 8.91
CA ASN A 83 0.51 1.15 9.83
C ASN A 83 -0.15 0.89 11.21
N HIS A 84 0.06 1.80 12.15
CA HIS A 84 -0.47 1.70 13.51
C HIS A 84 -2.01 1.58 13.54
N GLU A 85 -2.70 2.40 12.75
CA GLU A 85 -4.17 2.43 12.67
C GLU A 85 -4.74 1.10 12.15
N LEU A 86 -4.17 0.56 11.07
CA LEU A 86 -4.58 -0.74 10.55
C LEU A 86 -4.38 -1.84 11.59
N ARG A 87 -3.24 -1.85 12.29
CA ARG A 87 -2.96 -2.87 13.32
C ARG A 87 -3.93 -2.79 14.48
N LYS A 88 -4.24 -1.59 14.96
CA LYS A 88 -5.23 -1.36 16.02
C LYS A 88 -6.62 -1.83 15.61
N TRP A 89 -7.03 -1.53 14.37
CA TRP A 89 -8.32 -1.95 13.83
C TRP A 89 -8.41 -3.48 13.63
N LEU A 90 -7.37 -4.11 13.09
CA LEU A 90 -7.30 -5.56 12.93
C LEU A 90 -7.31 -6.29 14.28
N ALA A 91 -6.59 -5.75 15.27
CA ALA A 91 -6.67 -6.24 16.64
C ALA A 91 -8.12 -6.15 17.14
N ALA A 92 -8.76 -4.99 17.13
CA ALA A 92 -10.16 -4.86 17.58
C ALA A 92 -11.14 -5.78 16.83
N ARG A 93 -10.89 -6.06 15.54
CA ARG A 93 -11.73 -6.92 14.71
C ARG A 93 -11.55 -8.40 14.98
N PHE A 94 -10.33 -8.85 15.25
CA PHE A 94 -10.00 -10.27 15.38
C PHE A 94 -9.76 -10.75 16.81
N THR A 95 -9.57 -9.84 17.75
CA THR A 95 -9.57 -10.16 19.18
C THR A 95 -11.01 -10.37 19.61
N LYS A 96 -11.35 -11.58 20.06
CA LYS A 96 -12.57 -11.89 20.80
C LYS A 96 -12.29 -11.81 22.28
#